data_AF-A0A838RBL1-F1
#
_entry.id   AF-A0A838RBL1-F1
#
_cell.length_a   1.000
_cell.length_b   1.000
_cell.length_c   1.000
_cell.angle_alpha   90.00
_cell.angle_beta   90.00
_cell.angle_gamma   90.00
#
_symmetry.space_group_name_H-M   'P 1'
#
loop_
_entity.id
_entity.type
_entity.pdbx_description
1 polymer ?
#
loop_
_entity_poly.entity_id
_entity_poly.type
_entity_poly.pdbx_seq_one_letter_code
_entity_poly.pdbx_strand_id
1 'polypeptide(L)'
;MIVIVTGTIGRSVTGGQAWANLHYLLGLRALGHDVYYVEDVGDWSETYDWQTQCNTNSLDHPAGFIRETLDRHGFADRWIYRTTNDCRGMSLAQLQQLCSEADLLLIRGVPMLTWRKEYNEPRRRAFIDVDPGFTQLRLLNQEPAFVETIARCESLFTFATQIGRPGCLIPIAGRQWTPTVPPVDCDAWPAAPPAASEPFTTIVRWRGVHDVELDGVRYGQRDKEFPKFFALPRLTGATFRVALIGGGREQLESHDWGVVDGGEATANLDSYRNFIVSSRAEFGIAKQC
;
A
#
# COMPACT_ATOMS: atom_id res chain seq x y z
N MET A 1 12.75 21.05 -4.55
CA MET A 1 12.00 20.91 -3.30
C MET A 1 12.48 19.66 -2.60
N ILE A 2 12.51 19.68 -1.27
CA ILE A 2 12.72 18.48 -0.45
C ILE A 2 11.36 17.85 -0.16
N VAL A 3 11.17 16.59 -0.56
CA VAL A 3 9.91 15.85 -0.38
C VAL A 3 10.16 14.59 0.43
N ILE A 4 9.46 14.49 1.56
CA ILE A 4 9.41 13.29 2.38
C ILE A 4 8.18 12.48 1.98
N VAL A 5 8.38 11.23 1.57
CA VAL A 5 7.28 10.30 1.30
C VAL A 5 7.23 9.26 2.41
N THR A 6 6.06 9.11 3.03
CA THR A 6 5.82 8.01 3.97
C THR A 6 5.04 6.88 3.32
N GLY A 7 5.29 5.66 3.80
CA GLY A 7 4.72 4.47 3.21
C GLY A 7 4.89 3.25 4.09
N THR A 8 4.74 2.07 3.48
CA THR A 8 4.73 0.78 4.19
C THR A 8 5.54 -0.29 3.46
N ILE A 9 6.71 0.06 2.93
CA ILE A 9 7.65 -0.89 2.31
C ILE A 9 8.08 -1.93 3.36
N GLY A 10 8.63 -1.47 4.49
CA GLY A 10 9.13 -2.33 5.55
C GLY A 10 8.00 -3.06 6.28
N ARG A 11 6.92 -2.38 6.64
CA ARG A 11 5.79 -2.98 7.38
C ARG A 11 5.11 -4.11 6.61
N SER A 12 5.09 -4.01 5.28
CA SER A 12 4.42 -5.02 4.45
C SER A 12 5.35 -6.14 4.04
N VAL A 13 6.63 -5.84 3.78
CA VAL A 13 7.63 -6.78 3.23
C VAL A 13 7.09 -7.49 1.99
N THR A 14 6.47 -6.75 1.07
CA THR A 14 5.96 -7.29 -0.20
C THR A 14 6.32 -6.39 -1.38
N GLY A 15 6.64 -7.01 -2.51
CA GLY A 15 7.00 -6.34 -3.76
C GLY A 15 5.91 -5.39 -4.27
N GLY A 16 4.64 -5.72 -4.08
CA GLY A 16 3.53 -4.85 -4.48
C GLY A 16 3.48 -3.55 -3.69
N GLN A 17 3.62 -3.63 -2.36
CA GLN A 17 3.68 -2.43 -1.53
C GLN A 17 4.98 -1.66 -1.76
N ALA A 18 6.09 -2.34 -2.03
CA ALA A 18 7.35 -1.71 -2.41
C ALA A 18 7.19 -0.90 -3.71
N TRP A 19 6.68 -1.49 -4.78
CA TRP A 19 6.42 -0.80 -6.05
C TRP A 19 5.43 0.36 -5.91
N ALA A 20 4.37 0.16 -5.14
CA ALA A 20 3.36 1.20 -4.94
C ALA A 20 3.92 2.46 -4.24
N ASN A 21 5.00 2.34 -3.47
CA ASN A 21 5.75 3.48 -2.90
C ASN A 21 6.86 3.96 -3.86
N LEU A 22 7.57 3.05 -4.53
CA LEU A 22 8.61 3.41 -5.51
C LEU A 22 8.09 4.27 -6.65
N HIS A 23 6.87 4.06 -7.14
CA HIS A 23 6.30 4.93 -8.19
C HIS A 23 6.21 6.39 -7.77
N TYR A 24 5.93 6.68 -6.49
CA TYR A 24 5.99 8.04 -5.97
C TYR A 24 7.43 8.53 -5.86
N LEU A 25 8.33 7.72 -5.29
CA LEU A 25 9.73 8.11 -5.09
C LEU A 25 10.44 8.42 -6.42
N LEU A 26 10.28 7.53 -7.41
CA LEU A 26 10.88 7.67 -8.74
C LEU A 26 10.25 8.81 -9.52
N GLY A 27 8.92 8.90 -9.54
CA GLY A 27 8.20 9.96 -10.25
C GLY A 27 8.54 11.36 -9.71
N LEU A 28 8.55 11.54 -8.39
CA LEU A 28 8.92 12.81 -7.76
C LEU A 28 10.38 13.18 -8.05
N ARG A 29 11.29 12.20 -8.06
CA ARG A 29 12.69 12.43 -8.44
C ARG A 29 12.83 12.80 -9.91
N ALA A 30 12.08 12.17 -10.81
CA ALA A 30 12.05 12.50 -12.23
C ALA A 30 11.53 13.95 -12.47
N LEU A 31 10.67 14.45 -11.59
CA LEU A 31 10.24 15.86 -11.57
C LEU A 31 11.29 16.83 -10.99
N GLY A 32 12.50 16.34 -10.65
CA GLY A 32 13.62 17.16 -10.15
C GLY A 32 13.53 17.48 -8.66
N HIS A 33 12.80 16.69 -7.87
CA HIS A 33 12.75 16.85 -6.42
C HIS A 33 13.82 16.04 -5.70
N ASP A 34 14.19 16.50 -4.51
CA ASP A 34 15.08 15.80 -3.59
C ASP A 34 14.21 14.95 -2.64
N VAL A 35 14.19 13.64 -2.88
CA VAL A 35 13.15 12.76 -2.31
C VAL A 35 13.75 11.81 -1.27
N TYR A 36 13.04 11.67 -0.16
CA TYR A 36 13.38 10.81 0.97
C TYR A 36 12.21 9.92 1.37
N TYR A 37 12.52 8.70 1.82
CA TYR A 37 11.53 7.75 2.32
C TYR A 37 11.56 7.68 3.84
N VAL A 38 10.42 7.87 4.50
CA VAL A 38 10.31 7.80 5.96
C VAL A 38 9.21 6.81 6.32
N GLU A 39 9.56 5.79 7.09
CA GLU A 39 8.57 4.84 7.61
C GLU A 39 8.66 4.77 9.13
N ASP A 40 7.62 5.26 9.78
CA ASP A 40 7.46 5.30 11.23
C ASP A 40 6.37 4.32 11.66
N VAL A 41 6.77 3.30 12.41
CA VAL A 41 5.88 2.23 12.84
C VAL A 41 5.42 2.39 14.30
N GLY A 42 5.62 3.57 14.90
CA GLY A 42 5.20 3.84 16.27
C GLY A 42 6.10 3.15 17.28
N ASP A 43 5.51 2.44 18.25
CA ASP A 43 6.27 1.91 19.39
C ASP A 43 6.97 0.57 19.12
N TRP A 44 6.43 -0.26 18.24
CA TRP A 44 7.02 -1.57 17.91
C TRP A 44 6.88 -1.91 16.42
N SER A 45 7.83 -2.71 15.95
CA SER A 45 7.96 -3.13 14.55
C SER A 45 7.47 -4.57 14.37
N GLU A 46 6.16 -4.82 14.43
CA GLU A 46 5.63 -6.15 14.11
C GLU A 46 5.49 -6.30 12.58
N THR A 47 6.20 -7.27 12.02
CA THR A 47 6.16 -7.61 10.58
C THR A 47 6.09 -9.11 10.39
N TYR A 48 5.43 -9.55 9.31
CA TYR A 48 5.36 -10.97 8.96
C TYR A 48 6.51 -11.33 8.03
N ASP A 49 7.34 -12.28 8.45
CA ASP A 49 8.41 -12.83 7.61
C ASP A 49 7.87 -14.01 6.81
N TRP A 50 7.77 -13.82 5.49
CA TRP A 50 7.26 -14.82 4.56
C TRP A 50 8.15 -16.06 4.45
N GLN A 51 9.44 -15.97 4.77
CA GLN A 51 10.37 -17.10 4.71
C GLN A 51 10.21 -18.03 5.92
N THR A 52 10.10 -17.43 7.11
CA THR A 52 9.92 -18.18 8.38
C THR A 52 8.45 -18.42 8.73
N GLN A 53 7.53 -17.80 7.99
CA GLN A 53 6.08 -17.84 8.19
C GLN A 53 5.63 -17.40 9.59
N CYS A 54 6.38 -16.48 10.22
CA CYS A 54 6.16 -16.03 11.59
C CYS A 54 6.22 -14.50 11.69
N ASN A 55 5.55 -13.94 12.70
CA ASN A 55 5.75 -12.54 13.05
C ASN A 55 7.12 -12.35 13.69
N THR A 56 7.78 -11.25 13.36
CA THR A 56 9.01 -10.79 13.97
C THR A 56 8.83 -9.35 14.47
N ASN A 57 9.47 -9.06 15.60
CA ASN A 57 9.58 -7.71 16.16
C ASN A 57 10.93 -7.05 15.87
N SER A 58 11.78 -7.71 15.07
CA SER A 58 13.08 -7.17 14.67
C SER A 58 12.92 -5.99 13.72
N LEU A 59 13.71 -4.94 13.94
CA LEU A 59 13.84 -3.82 13.00
C LEU A 59 14.66 -4.21 11.77
N ASP A 60 15.54 -5.21 11.88
CA ASP A 60 16.53 -5.53 10.83
C ASP A 60 15.89 -6.22 9.63
N HIS A 61 14.84 -7.01 9.85
CA HIS A 61 14.10 -7.68 8.77
C HIS A 61 13.42 -6.67 7.82
N PRO A 62 12.51 -5.80 8.29
CA PRO A 62 11.89 -4.78 7.42
C PRO A 62 12.91 -3.78 6.88
N ALA A 63 13.91 -3.37 7.68
CA ALA A 63 14.96 -2.47 7.20
C ALA A 63 15.83 -3.10 6.11
N GLY A 64 16.11 -4.41 6.19
CA GLY A 64 16.81 -5.15 5.15
C GLY A 64 16.05 -5.13 3.83
N PHE A 65 14.73 -5.34 3.89
CA PHE A 65 13.86 -5.28 2.71
C PHE A 65 13.77 -3.86 2.12
N ILE A 66 13.66 -2.83 2.97
CA ILE A 66 13.70 -1.42 2.53
C ILE A 66 15.03 -1.13 1.82
N ARG A 67 16.16 -1.51 2.42
CA ARG A 67 17.50 -1.32 1.84
C ARG A 67 17.61 -1.99 0.48
N GLU A 68 17.26 -3.27 0.36
CA GLU A 68 17.28 -3.99 -0.92
C GLU A 68 16.41 -3.32 -1.99
N THR A 69 15.23 -2.83 -1.58
CA THR A 69 14.28 -2.13 -2.45
C THR A 69 14.84 -0.77 -2.91
N LEU A 70 15.36 0.05 -2.00
CA LEU A 70 15.66 1.45 -2.24
C LEU A 70 17.08 1.68 -2.77
N ASP A 71 18.06 0.88 -2.34
CA ASP A 71 19.47 1.06 -2.73
C ASP A 71 19.65 0.88 -4.24
N ARG A 72 19.03 -0.15 -4.84
CA ARG A 72 19.07 -0.39 -6.29
C ARG A 72 18.46 0.74 -7.13
N HIS A 73 17.68 1.61 -6.50
CA HIS A 73 17.07 2.76 -7.12
C HIS A 73 17.75 4.08 -6.72
N GLY A 74 18.92 4.04 -6.09
CA GLY A 74 19.72 5.23 -5.77
C GLY A 74 19.22 6.01 -4.55
N PHE A 75 18.60 5.32 -3.59
CA PHE A 75 18.10 5.92 -2.35
C PHE A 75 18.84 5.44 -1.09
N ALA A 76 20.04 4.84 -1.21
CA ALA A 76 20.73 4.19 -0.09
C ALA A 76 20.86 5.04 1.18
N ASP A 77 21.16 6.32 1.04
CA ASP A 77 21.32 7.26 2.17
C ASP A 77 20.08 8.15 2.38
N ARG A 78 18.93 7.76 1.84
CA ARG A 78 17.73 8.59 1.71
C ARG A 78 16.49 7.96 2.32
N TRP A 79 16.67 7.03 3.25
CA TRP A 79 15.56 6.40 3.93
C TRP A 79 15.79 6.23 5.42
N ILE A 80 14.69 6.16 6.16
CA ILE A 80 14.69 5.77 7.57
C ILE A 80 13.49 4.89 7.87
N TYR A 81 13.74 3.81 8.61
CA TYR A 81 12.73 2.97 9.25
C TYR A 81 12.88 3.10 10.75
N ARG A 82 11.84 3.53 11.47
CA ARG A 82 11.95 3.85 12.89
C ARG A 82 10.79 3.36 13.74
N THR A 83 11.12 3.06 14.98
CA THR A 83 10.18 3.03 16.11
C THR A 83 10.37 4.29 16.97
N THR A 84 9.72 4.32 18.12
CA THR A 84 9.90 5.37 19.13
C THR A 84 11.31 5.40 19.69
N ASN A 85 11.97 4.25 19.84
CA ASN A 85 13.24 4.12 20.55
C ASN A 85 14.44 3.75 19.68
N ASP A 86 14.24 3.34 18.43
CA ASP A 86 15.32 2.86 17.56
C ASP A 86 15.01 3.14 16.07
N CYS A 87 16.04 3.11 15.23
CA CYS A 87 15.91 3.32 13.79
C CYS A 87 16.99 2.59 12.97
N ARG A 88 16.73 2.44 11.68
CA ARG A 88 17.66 1.96 10.65
C ARG A 88 17.63 2.91 9.45
N GLY A 89 18.74 2.99 8.72
CA GLY A 89 18.95 3.97 7.65
C GLY A 89 19.54 5.25 8.22
N MET A 90 18.96 6.41 7.89
CA MET A 90 19.36 7.69 8.48
C MET A 90 19.14 7.71 10.00
N SER A 91 19.94 8.51 10.71
CA SER A 91 19.77 8.78 12.13
C SER A 91 18.54 9.65 12.43
N LEU A 92 18.06 9.60 13.67
CA LEU A 92 16.96 10.47 14.14
C LEU A 92 17.32 11.96 14.03
N ALA A 93 18.58 12.34 14.23
CA ALA A 93 19.05 13.71 14.07
C ALA A 93 18.96 14.18 12.60
N GLN A 94 19.35 13.32 11.66
CA GLN A 94 19.18 13.58 10.22
C GLN A 94 17.70 13.69 9.84
N LEU A 95 16.82 12.85 10.39
CA LEU A 95 15.37 12.96 10.16
C LEU A 95 14.82 14.30 10.68
N GLN A 96 15.21 14.73 11.87
CA GLN A 96 14.77 16.02 12.43
C GLN A 96 15.19 17.19 11.55
N GLN A 97 16.44 17.20 11.11
CA GLN A 97 16.93 18.21 10.17
C GLN A 97 16.16 18.16 8.85
N LEU A 98 16.01 16.97 8.27
CA LEU A 98 15.25 16.76 7.03
C LEU A 98 13.81 17.31 7.14
N CYS A 99 13.12 17.04 8.25
CA CYS A 99 11.79 17.58 8.49
C CYS A 99 11.77 19.12 8.54
N SER A 100 12.78 19.75 9.14
CA SER A 100 12.88 21.22 9.20
C SER A 100 13.12 21.90 7.86
N GLU A 101 13.73 21.18 6.91
CA GLU A 101 14.07 21.69 5.58
C GLU A 101 13.04 21.29 4.52
N ALA A 102 12.18 20.30 4.82
CA ALA A 102 11.23 19.73 3.87
C ALA A 102 10.15 20.72 3.43
N ASP A 103 9.92 20.76 2.12
CA ASP A 103 8.82 21.51 1.52
C ASP A 103 7.49 20.75 1.63
N LEU A 104 7.54 19.41 1.61
CA LEU A 104 6.36 18.56 1.63
C LEU A 104 6.60 17.27 2.40
N LEU A 105 5.66 16.94 3.31
CA LEU A 105 5.46 15.61 3.85
C LEU A 105 4.24 14.96 3.18
N LEU A 106 4.48 13.94 2.35
CA LEU A 106 3.46 13.19 1.64
C LEU A 106 3.21 11.85 2.34
N ILE A 107 2.05 11.74 2.99
CA ILE A 107 1.66 10.57 3.77
C ILE A 107 0.79 9.68 2.90
N ARG A 108 1.23 8.44 2.62
CA ARG A 108 0.51 7.53 1.72
C ARG A 108 -0.13 6.36 2.46
N GLY A 109 -1.46 6.31 2.40
CA GLY A 109 -2.28 5.15 2.72
C GLY A 109 -2.46 4.83 4.20
N VAL A 110 -1.38 4.83 4.98
CA VAL A 110 -1.41 4.55 6.42
C VAL A 110 -1.12 5.84 7.19
N PRO A 111 -1.91 6.16 8.24
CA PRO A 111 -1.64 7.34 9.07
C PRO A 111 -0.31 7.19 9.80
N MET A 112 0.24 8.32 10.26
CA MET A 112 1.34 8.28 11.22
C MET A 112 0.78 7.71 12.52
N LEU A 113 1.19 6.49 12.89
CA LEU A 113 0.66 5.80 14.08
C LEU A 113 0.94 6.59 15.36
N THR A 114 2.07 7.28 15.38
CA THR A 114 2.45 8.22 16.42
C THR A 114 2.84 9.53 15.76
N TRP A 115 2.06 10.59 15.99
CA TRP A 115 2.43 11.91 15.49
C TRP A 115 3.57 12.48 16.33
N ARG A 116 4.75 12.67 15.71
CA ARG A 116 5.94 13.23 16.37
C ARG A 116 6.09 14.72 16.06
N LYS A 117 6.84 15.43 16.91
CA LYS A 117 6.96 16.90 16.84
C LYS A 117 7.57 17.36 15.52
N GLU A 118 8.59 16.64 15.06
CA GLU A 118 9.30 16.90 13.80
C GLU A 118 8.38 16.87 12.58
N TYR A 119 7.28 16.11 12.60
CA TYR A 119 6.32 16.08 11.48
C TYR A 119 5.46 17.35 11.38
N ASN A 120 5.59 18.28 12.33
CA ASN A 120 5.00 19.61 12.23
C ASN A 120 5.85 20.58 11.38
N GLU A 121 7.14 20.29 11.19
CA GLU A 121 8.10 21.20 10.57
C GLU A 121 7.99 21.32 9.04
N PRO A 122 7.66 20.25 8.26
CA PRO A 122 7.51 20.38 6.81
C PRO A 122 6.50 21.46 6.43
N ARG A 123 6.84 22.27 5.41
CA ARG A 123 6.04 23.46 5.02
C ARG A 123 4.60 23.14 4.63
N ARG A 124 4.37 21.95 4.09
CA ARG A 124 3.07 21.40 3.70
C ARG A 124 3.00 19.92 4.02
N ARG A 125 1.79 19.43 4.27
CA ARG A 125 1.45 18.03 4.50
C ARG A 125 0.29 17.64 3.61
N ALA A 126 0.45 16.51 2.94
CA ALA A 126 -0.61 15.92 2.14
C ALA A 126 -0.83 14.45 2.52
N PHE A 127 -2.08 14.02 2.52
CA PHE A 127 -2.44 12.61 2.70
C PHE A 127 -3.00 12.05 1.38
N ILE A 128 -2.58 10.85 1.00
CA ILE A 128 -3.14 10.10 -0.12
C ILE A 128 -3.86 8.86 0.43
N ASP A 129 -5.17 8.87 0.31
CA ASP A 129 -6.02 7.72 0.58
C ASP A 129 -5.96 6.70 -0.57
N VAL A 130 -5.44 5.51 -0.26
CA VAL A 130 -5.27 4.40 -1.20
C VAL A 130 -6.26 3.26 -0.98
N ASP A 131 -7.10 3.34 0.06
CA ASP A 131 -8.13 2.34 0.39
C ASP A 131 -9.46 3.06 0.71
N PRO A 132 -10.01 3.80 -0.27
CA PRO A 132 -11.23 4.56 -0.07
C PRO A 132 -12.40 3.64 0.29
N GLY A 133 -13.32 4.14 1.11
CA GLY A 133 -14.24 3.33 1.90
C GLY A 133 -13.68 3.15 3.30
N PHE A 134 -12.63 2.33 3.45
CA PHE A 134 -12.04 2.02 4.76
C PHE A 134 -11.48 3.26 5.45
N THR A 135 -10.73 4.12 4.75
CA THR A 135 -10.21 5.38 5.33
C THR A 135 -11.34 6.25 5.90
N GLN A 136 -12.46 6.37 5.19
CA GLN A 136 -13.59 7.21 5.60
C GLN A 136 -14.39 6.55 6.73
N LEU A 137 -14.58 5.23 6.70
CA LEU A 137 -15.19 4.51 7.82
C LEU A 137 -14.37 4.66 9.11
N ARG A 138 -13.03 4.56 9.03
CA ARG A 138 -12.13 4.76 10.18
C ARG A 138 -12.17 6.19 10.72
N LEU A 139 -12.28 7.19 9.85
CA LEU A 139 -12.52 8.58 10.24
C LEU A 139 -13.86 8.75 10.97
N LEU A 140 -14.94 8.17 10.45
CA LEU A 140 -16.26 8.23 11.09
C LEU A 140 -16.26 7.55 12.46
N ASN A 141 -15.56 6.42 12.58
CA ASN A 141 -15.34 5.70 13.84
C ASN A 141 -14.37 6.39 14.82
N GLN A 142 -13.88 7.59 14.48
CA GLN A 142 -12.96 8.38 15.32
C GLN A 142 -11.66 7.63 15.68
N GLU A 143 -11.13 6.81 14.77
CA GLU A 143 -9.85 6.13 15.02
C GLU A 143 -8.73 7.16 15.22
N PRO A 144 -8.05 7.19 16.39
CA PRO A 144 -7.21 8.32 16.78
C PRO A 144 -6.11 8.68 15.77
N ALA A 145 -5.36 7.70 15.26
CA ALA A 145 -4.26 7.94 14.33
C ALA A 145 -4.76 8.52 12.98
N PHE A 146 -5.90 8.05 12.47
CA PHE A 146 -6.51 8.58 11.24
C PHE A 146 -7.02 10.00 11.45
N VAL A 147 -7.78 10.24 12.53
CA VAL A 147 -8.29 11.57 12.86
C VAL A 147 -7.14 12.56 13.04
N GLU A 148 -6.11 12.18 13.79
CA GLU A 148 -4.96 13.02 14.10
C GLU A 148 -4.15 13.38 12.85
N THR A 149 -3.80 12.37 12.04
CA THR A 149 -3.00 12.55 10.82
C THR A 149 -3.75 13.40 9.79
N ILE A 150 -5.02 13.07 9.52
CA ILE A 150 -5.82 13.75 8.50
C ILE A 150 -6.11 15.19 8.90
N ALA A 151 -6.32 15.47 10.19
CA ALA A 151 -6.51 16.84 10.67
C ALA A 151 -5.27 17.75 10.50
N ARG A 152 -4.08 17.18 10.33
CA ARG A 152 -2.81 17.93 10.16
C ARG A 152 -2.38 18.08 8.71
N CYS A 153 -3.09 17.45 7.77
CA CYS A 153 -2.79 17.59 6.35
C CYS A 153 -3.60 18.73 5.73
N GLU A 154 -2.94 19.67 5.06
CA GLU A 154 -3.62 20.76 4.36
C GLU A 154 -4.24 20.31 3.03
N SER A 155 -3.80 19.18 2.49
CA SER A 155 -4.31 18.62 1.25
C SER A 155 -4.60 17.13 1.38
N LEU A 156 -5.76 16.71 0.91
CA LEU A 156 -6.22 15.32 0.98
C LEU A 156 -6.54 14.84 -0.43
N PHE A 157 -5.90 13.75 -0.82
CA PHE A 157 -6.10 13.08 -2.11
C PHE A 157 -6.69 11.70 -1.88
N THR A 158 -7.42 11.17 -2.86
CA THR A 158 -7.98 9.81 -2.79
C THR A 158 -8.03 9.14 -4.15
N PHE A 159 -7.86 7.82 -4.17
CA PHE A 159 -8.12 7.00 -5.35
C PHE A 159 -9.61 6.80 -5.65
N ALA A 160 -10.53 7.23 -4.77
CA ALA A 160 -11.96 7.27 -5.10
C ALA A 160 -12.27 8.41 -6.06
N THR A 161 -12.13 8.15 -7.35
CA THR A 161 -12.32 9.16 -8.41
C THR A 161 -13.74 9.74 -8.49
N GLN A 162 -14.71 9.04 -7.91
CA GLN A 162 -16.12 9.41 -7.87
C GLN A 162 -16.59 9.93 -6.50
N ILE A 163 -15.69 10.10 -5.52
CA ILE A 163 -16.08 10.52 -4.17
C ILE A 163 -16.85 11.84 -4.19
N GLY A 164 -17.94 11.92 -3.42
CA GLY A 164 -18.81 13.10 -3.35
C GLY A 164 -19.70 13.35 -4.58
N ARG A 165 -19.61 12.54 -5.63
CA ARG A 165 -20.54 12.61 -6.77
C ARG A 165 -21.83 11.81 -6.49
N PRO A 166 -22.96 12.17 -7.12
CA PRO A 166 -24.19 11.38 -7.03
C PRO A 166 -23.95 9.91 -7.39
N GLY A 167 -24.44 8.99 -6.55
CA GLY A 167 -24.28 7.54 -6.73
C GLY A 167 -23.01 6.94 -6.12
N CYS A 168 -22.07 7.74 -5.62
CA CYS A 168 -20.96 7.23 -4.82
C CYS A 168 -21.39 7.06 -3.36
N LEU A 169 -21.35 5.83 -2.85
CA LEU A 169 -21.77 5.51 -1.48
C LEU A 169 -20.67 5.72 -0.43
N ILE A 170 -19.42 5.88 -0.86
CA ILE A 170 -18.29 6.14 0.05
C ILE A 170 -18.52 7.52 0.70
N PRO A 171 -18.62 7.59 2.05
CA PRO A 171 -18.91 8.85 2.73
C PRO A 171 -17.72 9.80 2.62
N ILE A 172 -17.94 11.11 2.46
CA ILE A 172 -16.84 12.09 2.44
C ILE A 172 -16.17 12.31 3.82
N ALA A 173 -16.78 11.77 4.89
CA ALA A 173 -16.33 11.89 6.27
C ALA A 173 -16.03 13.35 6.73
N GLY A 174 -16.81 14.32 6.24
CA GLY A 174 -16.64 15.74 6.58
C GLY A 174 -15.31 16.35 6.12
N ARG A 175 -14.66 15.76 5.11
CA ARG A 175 -13.40 16.22 4.53
C ARG A 175 -13.54 16.50 3.05
N GLN A 176 -12.70 17.40 2.53
CA GLN A 176 -12.60 17.67 1.10
C GLN A 176 -11.50 16.79 0.50
N TRP A 177 -11.89 15.81 -0.30
CA TRP A 177 -10.98 14.89 -0.97
C TRP A 177 -10.81 15.28 -2.44
N THR A 178 -9.56 15.32 -2.90
CA THR A 178 -9.22 15.55 -4.31
C THR A 178 -8.98 14.20 -4.99
N PRO A 179 -9.81 13.81 -5.97
CA PRO A 179 -9.59 12.63 -6.80
C PRO A 179 -8.19 12.60 -7.43
N THR A 180 -7.55 11.44 -7.39
CA THR A 180 -6.31 11.15 -8.12
C THR A 180 -6.25 9.67 -8.51
N VAL A 181 -5.21 9.27 -9.22
CA VAL A 181 -4.92 7.88 -9.61
C VAL A 181 -3.52 7.49 -9.13
N PRO A 182 -3.24 6.21 -8.88
CA PRO A 182 -1.88 5.76 -8.56
C PRO A 182 -0.92 6.10 -9.70
N PRO A 183 0.23 6.73 -9.43
CA PRO A 183 1.25 6.94 -10.44
C PRO A 183 1.92 5.62 -10.82
N VAL A 184 2.40 5.56 -12.05
CA VAL A 184 3.26 4.49 -12.55
C VAL A 184 4.50 5.14 -13.15
N ASP A 185 5.66 4.62 -12.77
CA ASP A 185 6.94 5.01 -13.36
C ASP A 185 7.13 4.21 -14.66
N CYS A 186 6.92 4.84 -15.81
CA CYS A 186 6.90 4.16 -17.10
C CYS A 186 8.28 3.67 -17.55
N ASP A 187 9.37 4.22 -17.01
CA ASP A 187 10.72 3.75 -17.32
C ASP A 187 11.00 2.41 -16.61
N ALA A 188 10.59 2.29 -15.34
CA ALA A 188 10.66 1.05 -14.59
C ALA A 188 9.58 0.03 -15.03
N TRP A 189 8.43 0.51 -15.50
CA TRP A 189 7.28 -0.29 -15.96
C TRP A 189 6.89 0.08 -17.39
N PRO A 190 7.71 -0.32 -18.39
CA PRO A 190 7.37 -0.07 -19.78
C PRO A 190 6.10 -0.82 -20.16
N ALA A 191 5.24 -0.16 -20.93
CA ALA A 191 4.04 -0.79 -21.46
C ALA A 191 4.43 -1.94 -22.41
N ALA A 192 3.86 -3.12 -22.16
CA ALA A 192 4.02 -4.29 -23.02
C ALA A 192 2.64 -4.86 -23.39
N PRO A 193 2.40 -5.25 -24.64
CA PRO A 193 1.15 -5.90 -25.02
C PRO A 193 1.09 -7.29 -24.35
N PRO A 194 -0.02 -7.64 -23.69
CA PRO A 194 -0.16 -8.97 -23.10
C PRO A 194 -0.22 -10.03 -24.21
N ALA A 195 0.41 -11.18 -23.98
CA ALA A 195 0.16 -12.35 -24.83
C ALA A 195 -1.27 -12.86 -24.58
N ALA A 196 -2.01 -13.14 -25.65
CA ALA A 196 -3.42 -13.53 -25.56
C ALA A 196 -3.68 -14.83 -24.77
N SER A 197 -2.64 -15.67 -24.64
CA SER A 197 -2.64 -16.92 -23.87
C SER A 197 -2.42 -16.74 -22.37
N GLU A 198 -2.07 -15.54 -21.90
CA GLU A 198 -1.83 -15.30 -20.48
C GLU A 198 -3.14 -15.30 -19.67
N PRO A 199 -3.10 -15.71 -18.40
CA PRO A 199 -4.27 -15.69 -17.54
C PRO A 199 -4.66 -14.27 -17.13
N PHE A 200 -5.92 -14.09 -16.78
CA PHE A 200 -6.33 -12.98 -15.92
C PHE A 200 -5.82 -13.25 -14.51
N THR A 201 -5.13 -12.29 -13.89
CA THR A 201 -4.47 -12.52 -12.59
C THR A 201 -5.01 -11.61 -11.51
N THR A 202 -4.80 -12.03 -10.26
CA THR A 202 -5.06 -11.18 -9.10
C THR A 202 -4.16 -11.60 -7.94
N ILE A 203 -3.74 -10.65 -7.11
CA ILE A 203 -3.06 -10.92 -5.85
C ILE A 203 -4.07 -10.67 -4.74
N VAL A 204 -4.33 -11.68 -3.92
CA VAL A 204 -5.35 -11.61 -2.88
C VAL A 204 -4.81 -12.11 -1.56
N ARG A 205 -4.88 -11.25 -0.55
CA ARG A 205 -4.89 -11.69 0.84
C ARG A 205 -6.33 -12.03 1.21
N TRP A 206 -6.61 -13.32 1.42
CA TRP A 206 -7.97 -13.83 1.58
C TRP A 206 -8.71 -13.15 2.72
N ARG A 207 -8.03 -13.02 3.87
CA ARG A 207 -8.43 -12.17 4.99
C ARG A 207 -7.28 -11.22 5.31
N GLY A 208 -7.47 -9.95 4.99
CA GLY A 208 -6.41 -8.94 5.06
C GLY A 208 -6.30 -8.23 6.40
N VAL A 209 -7.39 -7.60 6.80
CA VAL A 209 -7.55 -6.85 8.05
C VAL A 209 -8.88 -7.25 8.70
N HIS A 210 -9.07 -6.87 9.97
CA HIS A 210 -10.36 -7.04 10.62
C HIS A 210 -11.46 -6.28 9.86
N ASP A 211 -12.65 -6.86 9.85
CA ASP A 211 -13.85 -6.21 9.31
C ASP A 211 -14.08 -4.87 10.03
N VAL A 212 -14.55 -3.87 9.29
CA VAL A 212 -14.95 -2.59 9.88
C VAL A 212 -16.46 -2.61 10.08
N GLU A 213 -16.91 -2.21 11.26
CA GLU A 213 -18.33 -2.08 11.58
C GLU A 213 -18.70 -0.60 11.68
N LEU A 214 -19.76 -0.20 10.99
CA LEU A 214 -20.37 1.13 11.11
C LEU A 214 -21.88 0.96 11.20
N ASP A 215 -22.49 1.56 12.22
CA ASP A 215 -23.94 1.52 12.47
C ASP A 215 -24.55 0.10 12.41
N GLY A 216 -23.80 -0.90 12.89
CA GLY A 216 -24.21 -2.31 12.91
C GLY A 216 -24.07 -3.07 11.58
N VAL A 217 -23.57 -2.43 10.53
CA VAL A 217 -23.22 -3.08 9.25
C VAL A 217 -21.74 -3.42 9.25
N ARG A 218 -21.43 -4.70 9.01
CA ARG A 218 -20.06 -5.21 8.96
C ARG A 218 -19.57 -5.30 7.52
N TYR A 219 -18.47 -4.59 7.23
CA TYR A 219 -17.81 -4.55 5.93
C TYR A 219 -16.58 -5.47 5.95
N GLY A 220 -16.69 -6.58 5.23
CA GLY A 220 -15.66 -7.62 5.16
C GLY A 220 -14.64 -7.44 4.04
N GLN A 221 -13.69 -8.38 4.00
CA GLN A 221 -12.60 -8.41 3.02
C GLN A 221 -12.98 -9.22 1.77
N ARG A 222 -11.98 -9.52 0.93
CA ARG A 222 -12.19 -10.23 -0.34
C ARG A 222 -12.77 -11.63 -0.14
N ASP A 223 -12.62 -12.28 1.01
CA ASP A 223 -13.28 -13.56 1.31
C ASP A 223 -14.82 -13.51 1.24
N LYS A 224 -15.42 -12.33 1.45
CA LYS A 224 -16.88 -12.14 1.34
C LYS A 224 -17.34 -11.90 -0.10
N GLU A 225 -16.48 -11.32 -0.92
CA GLU A 225 -16.82 -10.92 -2.29
C GLU A 225 -16.41 -11.96 -3.33
N PHE A 226 -15.30 -12.68 -3.12
CA PHE A 226 -14.79 -13.69 -4.05
C PHE A 226 -15.81 -14.80 -4.40
N PRO A 227 -16.61 -15.33 -3.46
CA PRO A 227 -17.58 -16.38 -3.78
C PRO A 227 -18.56 -16.02 -4.90
N LYS A 228 -18.86 -14.73 -5.10
CA LYS A 228 -19.74 -14.24 -6.18
C LYS A 228 -19.14 -14.48 -7.57
N PHE A 229 -17.84 -14.75 -7.66
CA PHE A 229 -17.09 -14.89 -8.90
C PHE A 229 -16.55 -16.31 -9.13
N PHE A 230 -16.82 -17.28 -8.25
CA PHE A 230 -16.27 -18.63 -8.41
C PHE A 230 -16.57 -19.28 -9.77
N ALA A 231 -17.76 -19.05 -10.34
CA ALA A 231 -18.14 -19.62 -11.62
C ALA A 231 -17.44 -18.97 -12.84
N LEU A 232 -16.68 -17.89 -12.66
CA LEU A 232 -16.16 -17.06 -13.76
C LEU A 232 -15.26 -17.82 -14.76
N PRO A 233 -14.32 -18.70 -14.34
CA PRO A 233 -13.53 -19.50 -15.28
C PRO A 233 -14.43 -20.37 -16.19
N ARG A 234 -15.43 -21.04 -15.62
CA ARG A 234 -16.36 -21.91 -16.36
C ARG A 234 -17.28 -21.14 -17.29
N LEU A 235 -17.80 -20.00 -16.84
CA LEU A 235 -18.72 -19.18 -17.63
C LEU A 235 -18.06 -18.52 -18.84
N THR A 236 -16.75 -18.26 -18.77
CA THR A 236 -16.02 -17.53 -19.81
C THR A 236 -15.10 -18.40 -20.66
N GLY A 237 -14.69 -19.57 -20.14
CA GLY A 237 -13.63 -20.38 -20.73
C GLY A 237 -12.24 -19.75 -20.65
N ALA A 238 -12.09 -18.61 -19.97
CA ALA A 238 -10.81 -17.94 -19.79
C ALA A 238 -10.04 -18.53 -18.59
N THR A 239 -8.71 -18.44 -18.64
CA THR A 239 -7.85 -18.86 -17.53
C THR A 239 -7.71 -17.75 -16.51
N PHE A 240 -7.95 -18.07 -15.24
CA PHE A 240 -7.74 -17.16 -14.11
C PHE A 240 -6.69 -17.72 -13.16
N ARG A 241 -5.82 -16.85 -12.63
CA ARG A 241 -4.78 -17.22 -11.66
C ARG A 241 -4.77 -16.28 -10.45
N VAL A 242 -4.81 -16.82 -9.25
CA VAL A 242 -4.73 -16.08 -8.00
C VAL A 242 -3.39 -16.34 -7.32
N ALA A 243 -2.62 -15.27 -7.07
CA ALA A 243 -1.55 -15.31 -6.08
C ALA A 243 -2.19 -15.12 -4.70
N LEU A 244 -2.31 -16.22 -3.96
CA LEU A 244 -3.12 -16.30 -2.75
C LEU A 244 -2.26 -16.22 -1.49
N ILE A 245 -2.65 -15.32 -0.59
CA ILE A 245 -2.08 -15.20 0.75
C ILE A 245 -3.17 -15.59 1.77
N GLY A 246 -2.89 -16.58 2.60
CA GLY A 246 -3.79 -17.09 3.63
C GLY A 246 -4.64 -18.28 3.16
N GLY A 247 -5.91 -18.33 3.58
CA GLY A 247 -6.83 -19.43 3.24
C GLY A 247 -7.52 -19.29 1.88
N GLY A 248 -8.32 -20.28 1.48
CA GLY A 248 -9.17 -20.22 0.28
C GLY A 248 -8.71 -21.06 -0.93
N ARG A 249 -7.55 -21.73 -0.84
CA ARG A 249 -6.95 -22.49 -1.95
C ARG A 249 -7.89 -23.57 -2.48
N GLU A 250 -8.36 -24.46 -1.62
CA GLU A 250 -9.22 -25.59 -2.01
C GLU A 250 -10.54 -25.11 -2.65
N GLN A 251 -11.12 -24.02 -2.13
CA GLN A 251 -12.34 -23.43 -2.67
C GLN A 251 -12.10 -22.86 -4.08
N LEU A 252 -10.96 -22.23 -4.31
CA LEU A 252 -10.62 -21.68 -5.62
C LEU A 252 -10.32 -22.79 -6.63
N GLU A 253 -9.49 -23.75 -6.27
CA GLU A 253 -9.08 -24.85 -7.15
C GLU A 253 -10.28 -25.74 -7.55
N SER A 254 -11.24 -25.96 -6.64
CA SER A 254 -12.49 -26.69 -6.96
C SER A 254 -13.41 -25.97 -7.98
N HIS A 255 -13.14 -24.71 -8.28
CA HIS A 255 -13.86 -23.88 -9.26
C HIS A 255 -12.98 -23.48 -10.46
N ASP A 256 -11.95 -24.27 -10.77
CA ASP A 256 -11.05 -24.13 -11.93
C ASP A 256 -10.19 -22.85 -11.92
N TRP A 257 -9.98 -22.25 -10.73
CA TRP A 257 -9.00 -21.18 -10.57
C TRP A 257 -7.60 -21.77 -10.41
N GLY A 258 -6.63 -21.24 -11.16
CA GLY A 258 -5.23 -21.49 -10.88
C GLY A 258 -4.82 -20.76 -9.60
N VAL A 259 -4.12 -21.43 -8.68
CA VAL A 259 -3.68 -20.81 -7.43
C VAL A 259 -2.17 -20.98 -7.26
N VAL A 260 -1.45 -19.87 -7.11
CA VAL A 260 -0.02 -19.84 -6.78
C VAL A 260 0.19 -19.25 -5.39
N ASP A 261 1.34 -19.51 -4.78
CA ASP A 261 1.67 -18.92 -3.48
C ASP A 261 1.86 -17.41 -3.61
N GLY A 262 1.08 -16.65 -2.84
CA GLY A 262 1.13 -15.19 -2.86
C GLY A 262 2.33 -14.62 -2.12
N GLY A 263 2.90 -15.34 -1.14
CA GLY A 263 4.15 -14.96 -0.48
C GLY A 263 5.31 -15.00 -1.48
N GLU A 264 5.45 -16.08 -2.23
CA GLU A 264 6.46 -16.20 -3.29
C GLU A 264 6.25 -15.18 -4.42
N ALA A 265 5.02 -15.08 -4.93
CA ALA A 265 4.68 -14.16 -6.01
C ALA A 265 4.88 -12.68 -5.64
N THR A 266 4.95 -12.36 -4.35
CA THR A 266 5.16 -10.98 -3.86
C THR A 266 6.39 -10.82 -2.98
N ALA A 267 7.27 -11.83 -2.94
CA ALA A 267 8.41 -11.87 -2.03
C ALA A 267 9.38 -10.67 -2.18
N ASN A 268 9.52 -10.14 -3.40
CA ASN A 268 10.37 -8.99 -3.70
C ASN A 268 9.88 -8.23 -4.94
N LEU A 269 10.61 -7.19 -5.33
CA LEU A 269 10.27 -6.36 -6.49
C LEU A 269 10.18 -7.15 -7.79
N ASP A 270 11.10 -8.09 -8.00
CA ASP A 270 11.25 -8.83 -9.25
C ASP A 270 10.18 -9.92 -9.36
N SER A 271 9.91 -10.67 -8.28
CA SER A 271 8.83 -11.68 -8.28
C SER A 271 7.45 -11.04 -8.49
N TYR A 272 7.17 -9.91 -7.82
CA TYR A 272 5.94 -9.15 -8.02
C TYR A 272 5.83 -8.66 -9.47
N ARG A 273 6.88 -8.03 -10.00
CA ARG A 273 6.89 -7.52 -11.37
C ARG A 273 6.67 -8.64 -12.38
N ASN A 274 7.39 -9.76 -12.23
CA ASN A 274 7.25 -10.94 -13.09
C ASN A 274 5.83 -11.49 -13.07
N PHE A 275 5.19 -11.54 -11.90
CA PHE A 275 3.79 -11.96 -11.79
C PHE A 275 2.85 -11.03 -12.56
N ILE A 276 2.99 -9.71 -12.41
CA ILE A 276 2.12 -8.73 -13.07
C ILE A 276 2.34 -8.72 -14.59
N VAL A 277 3.59 -8.72 -15.08
CA VAL A 277 3.86 -8.68 -16.53
C VAL A 277 3.50 -10.00 -17.24
N SER A 278 3.38 -11.10 -16.50
CA SER A 278 2.88 -12.39 -17.00
C SER A 278 1.36 -12.51 -16.89
N SER A 279 0.65 -11.39 -16.98
CA SER A 279 -0.80 -11.31 -16.86
C SER A 279 -1.40 -10.74 -18.14
N ARG A 280 -2.53 -11.31 -18.56
CA ARG A 280 -3.31 -10.70 -19.65
C ARG A 280 -3.92 -9.38 -19.23
N ALA A 281 -4.47 -9.35 -18.02
CA ALA A 281 -4.98 -8.19 -17.32
C ALA A 281 -5.17 -8.53 -15.85
N GLU A 282 -5.24 -7.52 -14.99
CA GLU A 282 -5.67 -7.70 -13.61
C GLU A 282 -7.20 -7.90 -13.53
N PHE A 283 -7.63 -8.91 -12.78
CA PHE A 283 -8.99 -9.07 -12.32
C PHE A 283 -9.08 -8.61 -10.85
N GLY A 284 -9.61 -7.42 -10.63
CA GLY A 284 -9.78 -6.82 -9.31
C GLY A 284 -11.19 -7.05 -8.74
N ILE A 285 -11.28 -7.54 -7.50
CA ILE A 285 -12.53 -7.58 -6.73
C ILE A 285 -12.45 -6.51 -5.65
N ALA A 286 -13.39 -5.57 -5.64
CA ALA A 286 -13.51 -4.59 -4.57
C ALA A 286 -13.85 -5.28 -3.24
N LYS A 287 -13.38 -4.72 -2.12
CA LYS A 287 -13.88 -5.12 -0.79
C LYS A 287 -15.33 -4.65 -0.63
N GLN A 288 -16.00 -5.09 0.43
CA GLN A 288 -17.29 -4.49 0.80
C GLN A 288 -17.06 -3.03 1.19
N CYS A 289 -17.81 -2.12 0.57
CA CYS A 289 -17.76 -0.68 0.77
C CYS A 289 -19.15 -0.08 0.70
#